data_AF-A0A8J5JBH5-F1
#
_entry.id   AF-A0A8J5JBH5-F1
#
_cell.length_a   1.000
_cell.length_b   1.000
_cell.length_c   1.000
_cell.angle_alpha   90.00
_cell.angle_beta   90.00
_cell.angle_gamma   90.00
#
_symmetry.space_group_name_H-M   'P 1'
#
loop_
_entity.id
_entity.type
_entity.pdbx_description
1 polymer ?
#
loop_
_entity_poly.entity_id
_entity_poly.type
_entity_poly.pdbx_seq_one_letter_code
_entity_poly.pdbx_strand_id
1 'polypeptide(L)'
;MPLPTSFALLGQRFVWSSFIFSRLVFDHVLFDDEKQIRRIPSAVDVAFTLFGNDSAAQVLADRMNAKPQNSDGIQYSSNLLALRQIIDQEFGDKSEDSPDEMASISMLWQRALRALSRPSPNADRTFHSNVWQKRQMNTQLGSFTQLRHDTLLYAKQAYTMRCGCEYADGMVDPFPLFWQRMGELAKQMDTMIERVLGPLVEFSCTHLRKPSTTVFSSLQFDSRYLARKAQHFFRSFAETMQSIEEIAVIQAKHQPLSESQVNFMKTVMEERFGSGGSRYCGWYPGLFFESREDSGKSDVIVAGVHTDSPSAEHGDKGGVLHFGVGNPLMAFFVVNKVMYAGPVFSSYEFVTPIDERLTDNEFKTKLPTMQMPDWACQSYLC
;
A
#
# COMPACT_ATOMS: atom_id res chain seq x y z
N MET A 1 -6.02 -29.12 7.42
CA MET A 1 -5.17 -28.93 6.21
C MET A 1 -4.40 -27.64 6.39
N PRO A 2 -3.07 -27.69 6.58
CA PRO A 2 -2.26 -26.47 6.54
C PRO A 2 -2.20 -25.97 5.09
N LEU A 3 -2.24 -24.65 4.91
CA LEU A 3 -2.11 -24.00 3.61
C LEU A 3 -0.76 -24.40 2.96
N PRO A 4 -0.70 -24.66 1.64
CA PRO A 4 0.54 -25.02 0.99
C PRO A 4 1.53 -23.86 1.07
N THR A 5 2.67 -24.09 1.71
CA THR A 5 3.75 -23.12 1.85
C THR A 5 4.67 -23.24 0.65
N SER A 6 4.59 -22.28 -0.29
CA SER A 6 5.59 -22.15 -1.35
C SER A 6 6.82 -21.40 -0.81
N PHE A 7 8.01 -21.99 -0.95
CA PHE A 7 9.27 -21.28 -0.70
C PHE A 7 9.83 -20.75 -2.02
N ALA A 8 10.01 -19.44 -2.10
CA ALA A 8 10.73 -18.79 -3.19
C ALA A 8 11.73 -17.81 -2.57
N LEU A 9 13.02 -17.99 -2.90
CA LEU A 9 14.14 -17.24 -2.31
C LEU A 9 13.98 -15.71 -2.45
N LEU A 10 13.30 -15.29 -3.52
CA LEU A 10 12.82 -13.93 -3.80
C LEU A 10 11.42 -14.00 -4.46
N GLY A 11 10.51 -14.77 -3.87
CA GLY A 11 9.13 -14.86 -4.36
C GLY A 11 8.39 -13.54 -4.27
N GLN A 12 7.49 -13.29 -5.21
CA GLN A 12 6.54 -12.19 -5.09
C GLN A 12 5.77 -12.32 -3.77
N ARG A 13 5.90 -11.31 -2.91
CA ARG A 13 5.24 -11.27 -1.61
C ARG A 13 3.75 -10.96 -1.75
N PHE A 14 2.97 -11.55 -0.87
CA PHE A 14 1.58 -11.20 -0.68
C PHE A 14 1.48 -9.73 -0.24
N VAL A 15 0.56 -9.00 -0.87
CA VAL A 15 0.20 -7.63 -0.50
C VAL A 15 -1.31 -7.50 -0.54
N TRP A 16 -1.90 -6.93 0.52
CA TRP A 16 -3.34 -6.80 0.69
C TRP A 16 -4.05 -6.10 -0.45
N SER A 17 -3.44 -5.07 -1.04
CA SER A 17 -4.00 -4.37 -2.19
C SER A 17 -4.14 -5.27 -3.42
N SER A 18 -3.17 -6.16 -3.68
CA SER A 18 -3.25 -7.10 -4.80
C SER A 18 -4.33 -8.14 -4.57
N PHE A 19 -4.51 -8.58 -3.32
CA PHE A 19 -5.61 -9.45 -2.93
C PHE A 19 -6.97 -8.77 -3.18
N ILE A 20 -7.15 -7.53 -2.70
CA ILE A 20 -8.35 -6.73 -2.92
C ILE A 20 -8.65 -6.60 -4.41
N PHE A 21 -7.66 -6.16 -5.20
CA PHE A 21 -7.80 -6.02 -6.65
C PHE A 21 -8.22 -7.33 -7.33
N SER A 22 -7.57 -8.45 -7.01
CA SER A 22 -7.96 -9.74 -7.59
C SER A 22 -9.41 -10.14 -7.27
N ARG A 23 -9.92 -9.77 -6.09
CA ARG A 23 -11.29 -10.11 -5.65
C ARG A 23 -12.35 -9.17 -6.20
N LEU A 24 -11.93 -8.04 -6.75
CA LEU A 24 -12.81 -7.04 -7.34
C LEU A 24 -12.75 -7.02 -8.87
N VAL A 25 -12.09 -8.00 -9.48
CA VAL A 25 -12.13 -8.21 -10.94
C VAL A 25 -12.70 -9.57 -11.28
N PHE A 26 -12.97 -9.79 -12.55
CA PHE A 26 -13.33 -11.08 -13.10
C PHE A 26 -12.23 -12.13 -12.75
N ASP A 27 -12.60 -13.32 -12.27
CA ASP A 27 -13.93 -13.96 -12.29
C ASP A 27 -14.68 -13.95 -10.93
N HIS A 28 -14.22 -13.13 -9.98
CA HIS A 28 -14.71 -13.13 -8.61
C HIS A 28 -15.88 -12.19 -8.34
N VAL A 29 -16.12 -11.21 -9.22
CA VAL A 29 -17.26 -10.31 -9.10
C VAL A 29 -18.55 -11.02 -9.48
N LEU A 30 -19.51 -11.05 -8.54
CA LEU A 30 -20.80 -11.70 -8.70
C LEU A 30 -21.93 -10.71 -8.46
N PHE A 31 -22.89 -10.68 -9.36
CA PHE A 31 -24.13 -9.95 -9.21
C PHE A 31 -25.28 -10.82 -9.74
N ASP A 32 -26.31 -11.02 -8.92
CA ASP A 32 -27.43 -11.93 -9.22
C ASP A 32 -26.99 -13.33 -9.68
N ASP A 33 -26.00 -13.91 -8.99
CA ASP A 33 -25.35 -15.20 -9.31
C ASP A 33 -24.65 -15.27 -10.68
N GLU A 34 -24.55 -14.15 -11.39
CA GLU A 34 -23.83 -14.03 -12.66
C GLU A 34 -22.45 -13.40 -12.47
N LYS A 35 -21.45 -13.98 -13.13
CA LYS A 35 -20.09 -13.44 -13.17
C LYS A 35 -20.06 -12.15 -13.98
N GLN A 36 -19.64 -11.08 -13.34
CA GLN A 36 -19.55 -9.78 -13.98
C GLN A 36 -18.16 -9.56 -14.58
N ILE A 37 -18.11 -9.05 -15.80
CA ILE A 37 -16.85 -8.86 -16.55
C ILE A 37 -16.20 -7.51 -16.16
N ARG A 38 -15.94 -7.32 -14.87
CA ARG A 38 -15.15 -6.18 -14.38
C ARG A 38 -13.67 -6.48 -14.55
N ARG A 39 -13.01 -5.80 -15.48
CA ARG A 39 -11.63 -6.18 -15.87
C ARG A 39 -10.54 -5.35 -15.24
N ILE A 40 -10.81 -4.15 -14.76
CA ILE A 40 -9.80 -3.26 -14.19
C ILE A 40 -10.30 -2.78 -12.82
N PRO A 41 -9.51 -2.91 -11.75
CA PRO A 41 -9.88 -2.34 -10.47
C PRO A 41 -9.61 -0.82 -10.46
N SER A 42 -9.90 -0.16 -9.35
CA SER A 42 -9.61 1.28 -9.19
C SER A 42 -8.92 1.59 -7.87
N ALA A 43 -8.21 2.73 -7.80
CA ALA A 43 -7.68 3.26 -6.55
C ALA A 43 -8.78 3.45 -5.51
N VAL A 44 -9.98 3.85 -5.95
CA VAL A 44 -11.15 4.07 -5.09
C VAL A 44 -11.60 2.77 -4.41
N ASP A 45 -11.38 1.60 -5.03
CA ASP A 45 -11.67 0.32 -4.41
C ASP A 45 -10.80 0.10 -3.15
N VAL A 46 -9.52 0.46 -3.22
CA VAL A 46 -8.56 0.37 -2.10
C VAL A 46 -8.84 1.43 -1.05
N ALA A 47 -9.23 2.64 -1.46
CA ALA A 47 -9.67 3.68 -0.53
C ALA A 47 -10.83 3.19 0.34
N PHE A 48 -11.86 2.60 -0.28
CA PHE A 48 -13.02 2.10 0.45
C PHE A 48 -12.68 0.86 1.30
N THR A 49 -12.02 -0.13 0.73
CA THR A 49 -11.78 -1.43 1.40
C THR A 49 -10.60 -1.40 2.36
N LEU A 50 -9.40 -1.08 1.86
CA LEU A 50 -8.16 -1.11 2.63
C LEU A 50 -8.10 -0.01 3.69
N PHE A 51 -8.35 1.23 3.26
CA PHE A 51 -8.22 2.39 4.12
C PHE A 51 -9.48 2.74 4.87
N GLY A 52 -10.60 2.09 4.55
CA GLY A 52 -11.86 2.30 5.24
C GLY A 52 -12.42 3.70 5.06
N ASN A 53 -12.12 4.36 3.95
CA ASN A 53 -12.55 5.73 3.68
C ASN A 53 -13.95 5.73 3.06
N ASP A 54 -14.95 6.14 3.84
CA ASP A 54 -16.35 6.04 3.41
C ASP A 54 -16.73 7.10 2.36
N SER A 55 -15.93 8.16 2.17
CA SER A 55 -16.14 9.12 1.06
C SER A 55 -15.96 8.48 -0.31
N ALA A 56 -15.23 7.36 -0.37
CA ALA A 56 -15.10 6.55 -1.58
C ALA A 56 -16.44 5.90 -2.00
N ALA A 57 -17.38 5.68 -1.06
CA ALA A 57 -18.63 4.99 -1.32
C ALA A 57 -19.49 5.71 -2.38
N GLN A 58 -19.57 7.04 -2.32
CA GLN A 58 -20.31 7.81 -3.31
C GLN A 58 -19.67 7.69 -4.70
N VAL A 59 -18.34 7.80 -4.77
CA VAL A 59 -17.60 7.68 -6.04
C VAL A 59 -17.78 6.29 -6.64
N LEU A 60 -17.76 5.23 -5.81
CA LEU A 60 -18.01 3.87 -6.26
C LEU A 60 -19.45 3.69 -6.76
N ALA A 61 -20.44 4.21 -6.04
CA ALA A 61 -21.84 4.14 -6.45
C ALA A 61 -22.07 4.87 -7.78
N ASP A 62 -21.50 6.06 -7.96
CA ASP A 62 -21.60 6.83 -9.21
C ASP A 62 -21.01 6.04 -10.38
N ARG A 63 -19.87 5.36 -10.15
CA ARG A 63 -19.24 4.51 -11.17
C ARG A 63 -20.01 3.24 -11.48
N MET A 64 -20.61 2.58 -10.48
CA MET A 64 -21.49 1.43 -10.73
C MET A 64 -22.74 1.80 -11.53
N ASN A 65 -23.23 3.03 -11.37
CA ASN A 65 -24.41 3.55 -12.07
C ASN A 65 -24.08 4.23 -13.41
N ALA A 66 -22.81 4.39 -13.74
CA ALA A 66 -22.37 4.96 -15.00
C ALA A 66 -22.68 4.03 -16.19
N LYS A 67 -22.49 4.53 -17.41
CA LYS A 67 -22.62 3.68 -18.60
C LYS A 67 -21.52 2.62 -18.60
N PRO A 68 -21.83 1.37 -19.01
CA PRO A 68 -20.83 0.31 -19.08
C PRO A 68 -19.62 0.71 -19.93
N GLN A 69 -18.47 0.87 -19.27
CA GLN A 69 -17.21 1.17 -19.92
C GLN A 69 -16.06 0.61 -19.08
N ASN A 70 -15.38 -0.42 -19.60
CA ASN A 70 -14.29 -1.17 -18.98
C ASN A 70 -14.62 -1.75 -17.59
N SER A 71 -14.74 -0.90 -16.57
CA SER A 71 -14.89 -1.24 -15.15
C SER A 71 -16.00 -0.48 -14.43
N ASP A 72 -16.61 0.47 -15.11
CA ASP A 72 -17.76 1.25 -14.66
C ASP A 72 -19.05 0.68 -15.28
N GLY A 73 -20.20 0.95 -14.67
CA GLY A 73 -21.50 0.39 -15.07
C GLY A 73 -21.70 -1.08 -14.70
N ILE A 74 -20.84 -1.62 -13.83
CA ILE A 74 -20.90 -3.01 -13.35
C ILE A 74 -21.23 -2.99 -11.87
N GLN A 75 -22.13 -3.88 -11.43
CA GLN A 75 -22.50 -4.00 -10.02
C GLN A 75 -21.55 -4.96 -9.30
N TYR A 76 -20.94 -4.50 -8.20
CA TYR A 76 -19.97 -5.27 -7.41
C TYR A 76 -19.96 -4.86 -5.93
N SER A 77 -21.04 -4.25 -5.46
CA SER A 77 -21.18 -3.73 -4.09
C SER A 77 -21.12 -4.83 -3.03
N SER A 78 -21.70 -6.00 -3.30
CA SER A 78 -21.63 -7.19 -2.44
C SER A 78 -20.17 -7.63 -2.18
N ASN A 79 -19.37 -7.75 -3.25
CA ASN A 79 -17.96 -8.07 -3.18
C ASN A 79 -17.17 -7.01 -2.38
N LEU A 80 -17.42 -5.72 -2.64
CA LEU A 80 -16.77 -4.62 -1.92
C LEU A 80 -17.04 -4.65 -0.42
N LEU A 81 -18.31 -4.84 -0.02
CA LEU A 81 -18.71 -4.86 1.38
C LEU A 81 -18.15 -6.09 2.10
N ALA A 82 -18.15 -7.26 1.46
CA ALA A 82 -17.53 -8.46 2.02
C ALA A 82 -16.02 -8.27 2.24
N LEU A 83 -15.31 -7.68 1.27
CA LEU A 83 -13.89 -7.36 1.43
C LEU A 83 -13.64 -6.33 2.51
N ARG A 84 -14.47 -5.28 2.59
CA ARG A 84 -14.38 -4.27 3.66
C ARG A 84 -14.47 -4.94 5.02
N GLN A 85 -15.44 -5.85 5.22
CA GLN A 85 -15.58 -6.58 6.49
C GLN A 85 -14.35 -7.43 6.85
N ILE A 86 -13.79 -8.17 5.89
CA ILE A 86 -12.58 -8.98 6.10
C ILE A 86 -11.40 -8.08 6.49
N ILE A 87 -11.20 -6.99 5.75
CA ILE A 87 -10.11 -6.06 6.03
C ILE A 87 -10.29 -5.35 7.37
N ASP A 88 -11.52 -4.98 7.73
CA ASP A 88 -11.82 -4.36 9.01
C ASP A 88 -11.47 -5.29 10.19
N GLN A 89 -11.59 -6.61 10.03
CA GLN A 89 -11.16 -7.59 11.04
C GLN A 89 -9.62 -7.69 11.13
N GLU A 90 -8.93 -7.68 9.99
CA GLU A 90 -7.46 -7.84 9.93
C GLU A 90 -6.69 -6.56 10.32
N PHE A 91 -7.26 -5.40 10.00
CA PHE A 91 -6.70 -4.07 10.24
C PHE A 91 -7.39 -3.32 11.39
N GLY A 92 -8.32 -3.97 12.10
CA GLY A 92 -8.95 -3.44 13.30
C GLY A 92 -7.96 -3.21 14.42
N ASP A 93 -8.34 -2.38 15.40
CA ASP A 93 -7.53 -2.14 16.58
C ASP A 93 -7.43 -3.43 17.40
N LYS A 94 -6.24 -4.04 17.38
CA LYS A 94 -5.89 -5.10 18.33
C LYS A 94 -5.55 -4.44 19.68
N SER A 95 -5.86 -5.11 20.79
CA SER A 95 -5.53 -4.58 22.12
C SER A 95 -4.02 -4.38 22.29
N GLU A 96 -3.63 -3.34 23.03
CA GLU A 96 -2.23 -2.98 23.32
C GLU A 96 -1.41 -4.17 23.88
N ASP A 97 -2.08 -5.10 24.57
CA ASP A 97 -1.49 -6.31 25.15
C ASP A 97 -1.10 -7.40 24.13
N SER A 98 -1.40 -7.21 22.84
CA SER A 98 -1.10 -8.18 21.77
C SER A 98 -0.45 -7.51 20.56
N PRO A 99 0.83 -7.05 20.69
CA PRO A 99 1.55 -6.53 19.55
C PRO A 99 1.57 -7.58 18.43
N ASP A 100 1.20 -7.15 17.23
CA ASP A 100 1.19 -8.02 16.06
C ASP A 100 2.63 -8.26 15.59
N GLU A 101 3.33 -9.17 16.28
CA GLU A 101 4.74 -9.51 16.00
C GLU A 101 4.98 -9.97 14.56
N MET A 102 3.91 -10.34 13.84
CA MET A 102 3.95 -10.78 12.45
C MET A 102 3.60 -9.68 11.44
N ALA A 103 3.24 -8.46 11.88
CA ALA A 103 2.91 -7.36 10.98
C ALA A 103 4.15 -6.90 10.20
N SER A 104 4.06 -6.91 8.87
CA SER A 104 5.09 -6.33 8.01
C SER A 104 5.09 -4.79 8.11
N ILE A 105 6.23 -4.17 7.80
CA ILE A 105 6.36 -2.69 7.80
C ILE A 105 5.32 -2.03 6.89
N SER A 106 5.03 -2.62 5.72
CA SER A 106 4.00 -2.09 4.81
C SER A 106 2.60 -2.18 5.40
N MET A 107 2.30 -3.23 6.18
CA MET A 107 1.03 -3.35 6.90
C MET A 107 0.92 -2.31 8.02
N LEU A 108 2.00 -2.05 8.75
CA LEU A 108 2.04 -0.99 9.77
C LEU A 108 1.83 0.40 9.13
N TRP A 109 2.46 0.66 7.98
CA TRP A 109 2.24 1.87 7.20
C TRP A 109 0.78 2.01 6.74
N GLN A 110 0.19 0.94 6.21
CA GLN A 110 -1.21 0.91 5.80
C GLN A 110 -2.17 1.11 6.97
N ARG A 111 -1.87 0.58 8.17
CA ARG A 111 -2.63 0.84 9.40
C ARG A 111 -2.56 2.32 9.79
N ALA A 112 -1.39 2.95 9.69
CA ALA A 112 -1.25 4.38 9.94
C ALA A 112 -2.09 5.21 8.95
N LEU A 113 -2.06 4.89 7.65
CA LEU A 113 -2.91 5.55 6.65
C LEU A 113 -4.40 5.32 6.90
N ARG A 114 -4.79 4.12 7.32
CA ARG A 114 -6.18 3.77 7.65
C ARG A 114 -6.72 4.59 8.83
N ALA A 115 -5.89 4.97 9.79
CA ALA A 115 -6.30 5.83 10.90
C ALA A 115 -6.84 7.20 10.44
N LEU A 116 -6.42 7.69 9.26
CA LEU A 116 -6.92 8.96 8.67
C LEU A 116 -8.41 8.93 8.32
N SER A 117 -9.02 7.74 8.22
CA SER A 117 -10.46 7.58 7.99
C SER A 117 -11.29 7.71 9.26
N ARG A 118 -10.66 7.77 10.44
CA ARG A 118 -11.37 8.03 11.70
C ARG A 118 -11.83 9.49 11.75
N PRO A 119 -12.99 9.77 12.38
CA PRO A 119 -13.40 11.15 12.64
C PRO A 119 -12.32 11.92 13.40
N SER A 120 -12.06 13.15 12.98
CA SER A 120 -11.09 14.01 13.65
C SER A 120 -11.53 14.29 15.09
N PRO A 121 -10.62 14.22 16.10
CA PRO A 121 -10.94 14.64 17.46
C PRO A 121 -11.12 16.17 17.57
N ASN A 122 -10.69 16.94 16.56
CA ASN A 122 -10.96 18.37 16.50
C ASN A 122 -12.40 18.61 16.00
N ALA A 123 -13.20 19.35 16.77
CA ALA A 123 -14.61 19.62 16.49
C ALA A 123 -14.87 20.65 15.36
N ASP A 124 -13.83 21.31 14.83
CA ASP A 124 -13.98 22.31 13.78
C ASP A 124 -14.57 21.71 12.50
N ARG A 125 -15.60 22.36 11.96
CA ARG A 125 -16.39 21.89 10.80
C ARG A 125 -15.54 21.53 9.60
N THR A 126 -14.41 22.21 9.40
CA THR A 126 -13.47 21.98 8.30
C THR A 126 -13.02 20.51 8.26
N PHE A 127 -12.66 19.94 9.41
CA PHE A 127 -12.16 18.56 9.52
C PHE A 127 -13.24 17.47 9.36
N HIS A 128 -14.52 17.85 9.39
CA HIS A 128 -15.67 16.96 9.22
C HIS A 128 -16.37 17.15 7.88
N SER A 129 -15.83 18.01 7.01
CA SER A 129 -16.37 18.25 5.67
C SER A 129 -16.07 17.09 4.72
N ASN A 130 -16.93 16.88 3.72
CA ASN A 130 -16.69 15.90 2.66
C ASN A 130 -15.39 16.19 1.89
N VAL A 131 -15.08 17.47 1.67
CA VAL A 131 -13.83 17.90 1.01
C VAL A 131 -12.62 17.45 1.83
N TRP A 132 -12.64 17.62 3.14
CA TRP A 132 -11.57 17.14 4.01
C TRP A 132 -11.43 15.62 3.96
N GLN A 133 -12.53 14.87 4.03
CA GLN A 133 -12.47 13.41 3.94
C GLN A 133 -11.92 12.92 2.58
N LYS A 134 -12.28 13.58 1.47
CA LYS A 134 -11.67 13.34 0.14
C LYS A 134 -10.19 13.72 0.10
N ARG A 135 -9.77 14.77 0.83
CA ARG A 135 -8.35 15.12 1.01
C ARG A 135 -7.59 14.04 1.77
N GLN A 136 -8.20 13.45 2.80
CA GLN A 136 -7.63 12.29 3.50
C GLN A 136 -7.55 11.10 2.54
N MET A 137 -8.59 10.84 1.75
CA MET A 137 -8.61 9.78 0.73
C MET A 137 -7.47 9.94 -0.27
N ASN A 138 -7.28 11.15 -0.80
CA ASN A 138 -6.20 11.45 -1.73
C ASN A 138 -4.82 11.30 -1.08
N THR A 139 -4.68 11.65 0.20
CA THR A 139 -3.44 11.41 0.96
C THR A 139 -3.15 9.91 1.10
N GLN A 140 -4.17 9.11 1.41
CA GLN A 140 -4.07 7.65 1.49
C GLN A 140 -3.65 7.04 0.14
N LEU A 141 -4.27 7.49 -0.96
CA LEU A 141 -3.99 6.97 -2.31
C LEU A 141 -2.64 7.44 -2.88
N GLY A 142 -2.23 8.67 -2.59
CA GLY A 142 -0.89 9.16 -2.93
C GLY A 142 0.21 8.36 -2.23
N SER A 143 0.07 8.18 -0.92
CA SER A 143 1.02 7.37 -0.15
C SER A 143 0.97 5.87 -0.53
N PHE A 144 -0.21 5.34 -0.84
CA PHE A 144 -0.37 4.00 -1.38
C PHE A 144 0.39 3.82 -2.71
N THR A 145 0.35 4.83 -3.57
CA THR A 145 1.07 4.82 -4.86
C THR A 145 2.58 4.78 -4.64
N GLN A 146 3.11 5.60 -3.72
CA GLN A 146 4.52 5.54 -3.30
C GLN A 146 4.90 4.14 -2.78
N LEU A 147 4.09 3.56 -1.89
CA LEU A 147 4.33 2.22 -1.38
C LEU A 147 4.31 1.15 -2.49
N ARG A 148 3.41 1.28 -3.48
CA ARG A 148 3.35 0.36 -4.63
C ARG A 148 4.52 0.52 -5.58
N HIS A 149 4.99 1.75 -5.78
CA HIS A 149 6.17 2.05 -6.57
C HIS A 149 7.41 1.38 -5.96
N ASP A 150 7.64 1.56 -4.67
CA ASP A 150 8.83 1.03 -4.00
C ASP A 150 8.81 -0.50 -3.84
N THR A 151 7.61 -1.09 -3.84
CA THR A 151 7.43 -2.55 -3.75
C THR A 151 7.22 -3.22 -5.10
N LEU A 152 7.26 -2.48 -6.21
CA LEU A 152 6.81 -2.96 -7.53
C LEU A 152 7.51 -4.25 -8.00
N LEU A 153 8.80 -4.39 -7.72
CA LEU A 153 9.61 -5.55 -8.12
C LEU A 153 9.41 -6.79 -7.25
N TYR A 154 8.87 -6.64 -6.04
CA TYR A 154 8.74 -7.74 -5.07
C TYR A 154 7.30 -8.01 -4.65
N ALA A 155 6.35 -7.13 -4.97
CA ALA A 155 4.93 -7.33 -4.74
C ALA A 155 4.30 -8.13 -5.89
N LYS A 156 3.45 -9.11 -5.58
CA LYS A 156 2.66 -9.80 -6.60
C LYS A 156 1.72 -8.80 -7.28
N GLN A 157 1.84 -8.62 -8.60
CA GLN A 157 0.90 -7.78 -9.34
C GLN A 157 -0.48 -8.47 -9.39
N ALA A 158 -1.55 -7.69 -9.36
CA ALA A 158 -2.89 -8.21 -9.64
C ALA A 158 -3.08 -8.37 -11.16
N TYR A 159 -3.76 -9.45 -11.55
CA TYR A 159 -4.06 -9.77 -12.94
C TYR A 159 -5.54 -10.12 -13.06
N THR A 160 -6.15 -9.72 -14.17
CA THR A 160 -7.49 -10.23 -14.53
C THR A 160 -7.33 -11.62 -15.11
N MET A 161 -8.11 -12.57 -14.61
CA MET A 161 -8.08 -13.94 -15.11
C MET A 161 -8.62 -13.98 -16.54
N ARG A 162 -7.83 -14.55 -17.47
CA ARG A 162 -8.30 -14.83 -18.82
C ARG A 162 -9.26 -16.02 -18.76
N CYS A 163 -10.49 -15.85 -19.23
CA CYS A 163 -11.39 -16.98 -19.48
C CYS A 163 -10.86 -17.72 -20.72
N GLY A 164 -9.90 -18.61 -20.53
CA GLY A 164 -9.38 -19.50 -21.57
C GLY A 164 -9.76 -20.92 -21.25
N CYS A 165 -10.77 -21.46 -21.93
CA CYS A 165 -10.95 -22.92 -22.02
C CYS A 165 -10.02 -23.43 -23.13
N GLU A 166 -8.73 -23.49 -22.84
CA GLU A 166 -7.76 -24.14 -23.72
C GLU A 166 -7.22 -25.38 -22.98
N TYR A 167 -7.90 -26.51 -23.18
CA TYR A 167 -7.33 -27.81 -22.83
C TYR A 167 -6.40 -28.21 -23.96
N ALA A 168 -5.14 -27.78 -23.90
CA ALA A 168 -4.11 -28.41 -24.71
C ALA A 168 -4.07 -29.91 -24.35
N ASP A 169 -3.82 -30.78 -25.34
CA ASP A 169 -3.59 -32.20 -25.08
C ASP A 169 -2.47 -32.36 -24.03
N GLY A 170 -2.86 -32.73 -22.81
CA GLY A 170 -1.94 -32.82 -21.69
C GLY A 170 -1.19 -34.14 -21.71
N MET A 171 0.11 -34.10 -22.03
CA MET A 171 1.00 -35.24 -21.88
C MET A 171 1.74 -35.14 -20.54
N VAL A 172 1.49 -36.12 -19.66
CA VAL A 172 2.34 -36.35 -18.49
C VAL A 172 3.54 -37.18 -18.93
N ASP A 173 4.73 -36.91 -18.40
CA ASP A 173 5.91 -37.70 -18.72
C ASP A 173 5.61 -39.21 -18.54
N PRO A 174 5.85 -40.06 -19.56
CA PRO A 174 5.35 -41.43 -19.64
C PRO A 174 6.17 -42.41 -18.77
N PHE A 175 6.41 -42.05 -17.52
CA PHE A 175 7.13 -42.84 -16.53
C PHE A 175 6.18 -43.27 -15.39
N PRO A 176 5.21 -44.17 -15.64
CA PRO A 176 4.21 -44.56 -14.65
C PRO A 176 4.83 -45.14 -13.37
N LEU A 177 5.95 -45.86 -13.51
CA LEU A 177 6.69 -46.39 -12.37
C LEU A 177 7.30 -45.28 -11.51
N PHE A 178 7.82 -44.20 -12.11
CA PHE A 178 8.35 -43.05 -11.36
C PHE A 178 7.25 -42.39 -10.53
N TRP A 179 6.10 -42.12 -11.15
CA TRP A 179 4.95 -41.52 -10.46
C TRP A 179 4.41 -42.42 -9.34
N GLN A 180 4.36 -43.74 -9.57
CA GLN A 180 4.03 -44.71 -8.53
C GLN A 180 5.02 -44.64 -7.36
N ARG A 181 6.33 -44.65 -7.62
CA ARG A 181 7.37 -44.60 -6.58
C ARG A 181 7.34 -43.29 -5.80
N MET A 182 7.08 -42.16 -6.45
CA MET A 182 6.88 -40.87 -5.79
C MET A 182 5.65 -40.90 -4.87
N GLY A 183 4.55 -41.52 -5.30
CA GLY A 183 3.36 -41.72 -4.47
C GLY A 183 3.61 -42.66 -3.28
N GLU A 184 4.37 -43.75 -3.47
CA GLU A 184 4.78 -44.65 -2.39
C GLU A 184 5.69 -43.96 -1.38
N LEU A 185 6.65 -43.13 -1.85
CA LEU A 185 7.52 -42.32 -1.01
C LEU A 185 6.71 -41.33 -0.15
N ALA A 186 5.77 -40.60 -0.74
CA ALA A 186 4.92 -39.67 -0.01
C ALA A 186 4.09 -40.37 1.09
N LYS A 187 3.51 -41.54 0.79
CA LYS A 187 2.78 -42.36 1.78
C LYS A 187 3.68 -42.85 2.92
N GLN A 188 4.91 -43.28 2.60
CA GLN A 188 5.87 -43.68 3.63
C GLN A 188 6.33 -42.52 4.48
N MET A 189 6.51 -41.33 3.90
CA MET A 189 6.84 -40.11 4.65
C MET A 189 5.71 -39.72 5.60
N ASP A 190 4.45 -39.82 5.16
CA ASP A 190 3.27 -39.58 6.01
C ASP A 190 3.22 -40.54 7.21
N THR A 191 3.42 -41.84 6.96
CA THR A 191 3.48 -42.85 8.04
C THR A 191 4.70 -42.65 8.96
N MET A 192 5.85 -42.19 8.43
CA MET A 192 7.03 -41.85 9.23
C MET A 192 6.79 -40.59 10.07
N ILE A 193 6.13 -39.58 9.53
CA ILE A 193 5.76 -38.36 10.25
C ILE A 193 4.85 -38.72 11.43
N GLU A 194 3.82 -39.54 11.23
CA GLU A 194 2.95 -39.99 12.32
C GLU A 194 3.71 -40.80 13.40
N ARG A 195 4.64 -41.67 12.99
CA ARG A 195 5.40 -42.52 13.93
C ARG A 195 6.53 -41.79 14.66
N VAL A 196 7.19 -40.83 14.00
CA VAL A 196 8.39 -40.16 14.51
C VAL A 196 8.02 -38.86 15.24
N LEU A 197 7.01 -38.11 14.78
CA LEU A 197 6.63 -36.83 15.40
C LEU A 197 5.54 -36.97 16.48
N GLY A 198 4.82 -38.10 16.55
CA GLY A 198 3.84 -38.36 17.61
C GLY A 198 4.42 -38.37 19.04
N PRO A 199 5.62 -38.95 19.29
CA PRO A 199 6.22 -38.97 20.64
C PRO A 199 7.23 -37.84 20.94
N LEU A 200 7.57 -36.96 19.98
CA LEU A 200 8.65 -35.96 20.16
C LEU A 200 8.17 -34.57 20.60
N VAL A 201 6.91 -34.45 21.03
CA VAL A 201 6.43 -33.24 21.73
C VAL A 201 6.77 -33.36 23.21
N GLU A 202 8.05 -33.33 23.58
CA GLU A 202 8.53 -32.87 24.90
C GLU A 202 10.06 -32.66 24.92
N PHE A 203 10.44 -31.42 25.26
CA PHE A 203 11.72 -30.93 25.80
C PHE A 203 13.04 -30.91 24.98
N SER A 204 13.40 -29.64 24.68
CA SER A 204 14.61 -28.92 25.13
C SER A 204 15.86 -28.81 24.26
N CYS A 205 16.27 -27.55 24.14
CA CYS A 205 17.56 -27.03 23.70
C CYS A 205 18.74 -27.66 24.45
N THR A 206 19.84 -27.96 23.75
CA THR A 206 21.21 -27.49 24.04
C THR A 206 22.26 -28.06 23.07
N HIS A 207 23.25 -27.20 22.74
CA HIS A 207 24.61 -27.48 22.20
C HIS A 207 24.75 -27.97 20.74
N LEU A 208 25.75 -27.59 19.93
CA LEU A 208 26.74 -26.51 19.84
C LEU A 208 27.47 -26.71 18.48
N ARG A 209 27.76 -25.62 17.76
CA ARG A 209 28.94 -25.33 16.88
C ARG A 209 29.51 -26.42 15.94
N LYS A 210 29.84 -26.10 14.67
CA LYS A 210 30.83 -25.08 14.23
C LYS A 210 30.49 -24.46 12.86
N PRO A 211 30.74 -23.16 12.63
CA PRO A 211 30.79 -22.58 11.29
C PRO A 211 32.21 -22.65 10.72
N SER A 212 32.34 -22.96 9.43
CA SER A 212 33.58 -22.78 8.69
C SER A 212 33.77 -21.30 8.36
N THR A 213 34.94 -20.80 8.72
CA THR A 213 35.49 -19.49 8.39
C THR A 213 35.93 -19.44 6.94
N THR A 214 35.41 -18.50 6.15
CA THR A 214 36.18 -17.40 5.52
C THR A 214 35.29 -16.57 4.57
N VAL A 215 35.63 -15.28 4.44
CA VAL A 215 35.05 -14.24 3.55
C VAL A 215 33.81 -13.51 4.07
N PHE A 216 33.88 -12.75 5.17
CA PHE A 216 32.79 -11.81 5.53
C PHE A 216 33.23 -10.58 6.38
N SER A 217 34.49 -10.16 6.37
CA SER A 217 34.93 -9.05 7.24
C SER A 217 34.58 -7.65 6.69
N SER A 218 34.53 -7.46 5.37
CA SER A 218 34.17 -6.15 4.77
C SER A 218 32.67 -5.86 4.76
N LEU A 219 31.82 -6.89 4.62
CA LEU A 219 30.35 -6.78 4.67
C LEU A 219 29.80 -6.55 6.09
N GLN A 220 30.52 -6.98 7.14
CA GLN A 220 30.08 -6.81 8.52
C GLN A 220 30.23 -5.37 9.04
N PHE A 221 31.22 -4.61 8.54
CA PHE A 221 31.40 -3.22 8.94
C PHE A 221 30.26 -2.34 8.41
N ASP A 222 29.87 -2.56 7.15
CA ASP A 222 28.78 -1.85 6.48
C ASP A 222 27.41 -2.19 7.09
N SER A 223 27.16 -3.46 7.39
CA SER A 223 25.91 -3.90 8.04
C SER A 223 25.69 -3.30 9.43
N ARG A 224 26.73 -3.17 10.26
CA ARG A 224 26.62 -2.57 11.60
C ARG A 224 26.42 -1.06 11.54
N TYR A 225 27.10 -0.39 10.60
CA TYR A 225 26.90 1.04 10.36
C TYR A 225 25.48 1.31 9.89
N LEU A 226 25.00 0.58 8.88
CA LEU A 226 23.64 0.71 8.36
C LEU A 226 22.58 0.42 9.42
N ALA A 227 22.79 -0.63 10.24
CA ALA A 227 21.88 -0.95 11.34
C ALA A 227 21.81 0.19 12.39
N ARG A 228 22.95 0.79 12.75
CA ARG A 228 22.98 1.96 13.67
C ARG A 228 22.35 3.20 13.05
N LYS A 229 22.60 3.47 11.75
CA LYS A 229 21.97 4.56 10.99
C LYS A 229 20.45 4.38 11.01
N ALA A 230 19.96 3.19 10.70
CA ALA A 230 18.54 2.83 10.74
C ALA A 230 17.94 2.98 12.14
N GLN A 231 18.58 2.44 13.18
CA GLN A 231 18.09 2.59 14.55
C GLN A 231 17.98 4.05 14.99
N HIS A 232 19.00 4.86 14.68
CA HIS A 232 18.98 6.29 14.97
C HIS A 232 17.86 7.00 14.22
N PHE A 233 17.75 6.75 12.92
CA PHE A 233 16.71 7.31 12.07
C PHE A 233 15.31 6.99 12.59
N PHE A 234 14.98 5.71 12.82
CA PHE A 234 13.65 5.30 13.27
C PHE A 234 13.32 5.83 14.66
N ARG A 235 14.31 5.95 15.56
CA ARG A 235 14.11 6.58 16.86
C ARG A 235 13.76 8.07 16.71
N SER A 236 14.52 8.82 15.91
CA SER A 236 14.25 10.24 15.67
C SER A 236 12.93 10.46 14.91
N PHE A 237 12.57 9.55 13.99
CA PHE A 237 11.27 9.55 13.33
C PHE A 237 10.15 9.38 14.36
N ALA A 238 10.26 8.40 15.27
CA ALA A 238 9.29 8.17 16.34
C ALA A 238 9.15 9.37 17.29
N GLU A 239 10.27 9.95 17.75
CA GLU A 239 10.29 11.16 18.58
C GLU A 239 9.60 12.36 17.89
N THR A 240 9.79 12.50 16.58
CA THR A 240 9.15 13.53 15.77
C THR A 240 7.64 13.30 15.66
N MET A 241 7.21 12.05 15.39
CA MET A 241 5.79 11.69 15.34
C MET A 241 5.10 11.90 16.69
N GLN A 242 5.75 11.55 17.79
CA GLN A 242 5.25 11.82 19.14
C GLN A 242 5.05 13.33 19.38
N SER A 243 6.02 14.15 18.98
CA SER A 243 5.89 15.61 19.10
C SER A 243 4.70 16.16 18.30
N ILE A 244 4.47 15.64 17.08
CA ILE A 244 3.33 16.01 16.25
C ILE A 244 2.01 15.55 16.87
N GLU A 245 1.96 14.34 17.43
CA GLU A 245 0.80 13.79 18.13
C GLU A 245 0.40 14.65 19.32
N GLU A 246 1.35 14.97 20.21
CA GLU A 246 1.13 15.80 21.39
C GLU A 246 0.56 17.18 20.99
N ILE A 247 1.13 17.81 19.96
CA ILE A 247 0.65 19.09 19.41
C ILE A 247 -0.76 18.94 18.85
N ALA A 248 -1.04 17.89 18.08
CA ALA A 248 -2.36 17.65 17.49
C ALA A 248 -3.44 17.47 18.56
N VAL A 249 -3.13 16.76 19.66
CA VAL A 249 -4.05 16.59 20.81
C VAL A 249 -4.34 17.94 21.48
N ILE A 250 -3.32 18.76 21.70
CA ILE A 250 -3.48 20.10 22.32
C ILE A 250 -4.30 21.03 21.41
N GLN A 251 -4.01 21.02 20.10
CA GLN A 251 -4.74 21.82 19.11
C GLN A 251 -6.20 21.37 18.96
N ALA A 252 -6.48 20.06 18.98
CA ALA A 252 -7.86 19.56 18.95
C ALA A 252 -8.68 20.05 20.16
N LYS A 253 -8.01 20.23 21.32
CA LYS A 253 -8.61 20.77 22.54
C LYS A 253 -8.59 22.30 22.61
N HIS A 254 -8.12 23.00 21.57
CA HIS A 254 -7.98 24.46 21.52
C HIS A 254 -7.13 25.05 22.66
N GLN A 255 -6.15 24.27 23.14
CA GLN A 255 -5.25 24.70 24.21
C GLN A 255 -4.02 25.41 23.62
N PRO A 256 -3.42 26.36 24.35
CA PRO A 256 -2.20 27.05 23.90
C PRO A 256 -1.02 26.07 23.88
N LEU A 257 -0.20 26.17 22.83
CA LEU A 257 1.05 25.41 22.72
C LEU A 257 2.12 26.00 23.64
N SER A 258 3.00 25.14 24.16
CA SER A 258 4.19 25.58 24.88
C SER A 258 5.18 26.28 23.93
N GLU A 259 6.12 27.05 24.49
CA GLU A 259 7.15 27.71 23.68
C GLU A 259 7.99 26.70 22.88
N SER A 260 8.32 25.54 23.47
CA SER A 260 9.05 24.47 22.78
C SER A 260 8.26 23.90 21.60
N GLN A 261 6.94 23.70 21.76
CA GLN A 261 6.06 23.22 20.70
C GLN A 261 5.89 24.25 19.59
N VAL A 262 5.77 25.54 19.93
CA VAL A 262 5.75 26.63 18.95
C VAL A 262 7.06 26.67 18.16
N ASN A 263 8.21 26.51 18.83
CA ASN A 263 9.50 26.48 18.18
C ASN A 263 9.63 25.25 17.26
N PHE A 264 9.20 24.07 17.70
CA PHE A 264 9.13 22.87 16.85
C PHE A 264 8.30 23.11 15.58
N MET A 265 7.12 23.71 15.71
CA MET A 265 6.27 24.04 14.55
C MET A 265 6.92 25.04 13.58
N LYS A 266 7.80 25.92 14.07
CA LYS A 266 8.52 26.88 13.23
C LYS A 266 9.68 26.26 12.48
N THR A 267 10.25 25.15 12.95
CA THR A 267 11.45 24.54 12.39
C THR A 267 11.17 23.39 11.43
N VAL A 268 10.12 23.50 10.61
CA VAL A 268 9.74 22.46 9.63
C VAL A 268 10.89 22.18 8.67
N MET A 269 11.32 23.20 7.91
CA MET A 269 12.37 23.05 6.90
C MET A 269 13.76 23.47 7.41
N GLU A 270 13.82 24.51 8.24
CA GLU A 270 15.08 25.11 8.71
C GLU A 270 14.95 25.62 10.15
N GLU A 271 16.04 25.51 10.93
CA GLU A 271 16.08 25.95 12.34
C GLU A 271 16.60 27.38 12.51
N ARG A 272 17.32 27.92 11.52
CA ARG A 272 17.88 29.27 11.55
C ARG A 272 17.23 30.17 10.51
N PHE A 273 16.62 31.25 10.98
CA PHE A 273 16.11 32.31 10.11
C PHE A 273 17.24 33.32 9.84
N GLY A 274 17.77 33.37 8.61
CA GLY A 274 18.86 34.29 8.25
C GLY A 274 19.14 34.36 6.75
N SER A 275 20.06 35.24 6.34
CA SER A 275 20.50 35.36 4.95
C SER A 275 21.56 34.29 4.61
N GLY A 276 21.27 33.44 3.63
CA GLY A 276 22.15 32.35 3.17
C GLY A 276 21.40 31.40 2.23
N GLY A 277 22.09 30.38 1.70
CA GLY A 277 21.43 29.29 0.97
C GLY A 277 20.57 28.43 1.91
N SER A 278 19.48 27.86 1.40
CA SER A 278 18.55 27.01 2.16
C SER A 278 19.28 25.86 2.84
N ARG A 279 19.11 25.73 4.16
CA ARG A 279 19.67 24.61 4.92
C ARG A 279 18.52 23.71 5.38
N TYR A 280 18.51 22.47 4.91
CA TYR A 280 17.52 21.45 5.26
C TYR A 280 17.74 20.88 6.69
N CYS A 281 17.92 21.76 7.68
CA CYS A 281 18.22 21.37 9.05
C CYS A 281 17.01 21.28 9.97
N GLY A 282 15.80 21.58 9.48
CA GLY A 282 14.55 21.41 10.24
C GLY A 282 14.20 19.95 10.55
N TRP A 283 13.07 19.74 11.22
CA TRP A 283 12.62 18.39 11.58
C TRP A 283 12.10 17.59 10.38
N TYR A 284 11.46 18.23 9.39
CA TYR A 284 10.91 17.53 8.23
C TYR A 284 11.99 16.89 7.35
N PRO A 285 13.10 17.59 7.00
CA PRO A 285 14.23 16.94 6.33
C PRO A 285 14.83 15.76 7.09
N GLY A 286 14.71 15.74 8.42
CA GLY A 286 15.15 14.62 9.25
C GLY A 286 14.36 13.32 9.03
N LEU A 287 13.21 13.40 8.34
CA LEU A 287 12.38 12.24 8.00
C LEU A 287 12.87 11.50 6.73
N PHE A 288 13.94 11.96 6.11
CA PHE A 288 14.56 11.32 4.94
C PHE A 288 15.75 10.46 5.36
N PHE A 289 15.70 9.17 5.01
CA PHE A 289 16.67 8.17 5.50
C PHE A 289 18.08 8.38 4.94
N GLU A 290 18.19 8.69 3.64
CA GLU A 290 19.50 8.81 3.00
C GLU A 290 20.16 10.15 3.27
N SER A 291 19.47 11.23 2.94
CA SER A 291 19.99 12.59 3.06
C SER A 291 18.85 13.58 3.31
N ARG A 292 19.13 14.62 4.12
CA ARG A 292 18.18 15.70 4.41
C ARG A 292 17.84 16.50 3.14
N GLU A 293 18.77 16.59 2.22
CA GLU A 293 18.63 17.24 0.92
C GLU A 293 17.61 16.53 0.02
N ASP A 294 17.28 15.26 0.29
CA ASP A 294 16.22 14.54 -0.42
C ASP A 294 14.84 15.19 -0.22
N SER A 295 14.65 15.94 0.87
CA SER A 295 13.43 16.72 1.12
C SER A 295 13.16 17.82 0.10
N GLY A 296 14.17 18.24 -0.66
CA GLY A 296 14.03 19.21 -1.75
C GLY A 296 13.89 18.58 -3.14
N LYS A 297 13.93 17.25 -3.26
CA LYS A 297 13.85 16.58 -4.56
C LYS A 297 12.40 16.48 -5.04
N SER A 298 12.22 16.61 -6.35
CA SER A 298 10.94 16.35 -7.01
C SER A 298 10.72 14.84 -7.10
N ASP A 299 9.68 14.35 -6.44
CA ASP A 299 9.31 12.95 -6.38
C ASP A 299 8.02 12.72 -7.21
N VAL A 300 8.19 12.67 -8.53
CA VAL A 300 7.12 12.36 -9.49
C VAL A 300 7.27 10.90 -9.89
N ILE A 301 6.31 10.08 -9.51
CA ILE A 301 6.41 8.62 -9.61
C ILE A 301 5.17 7.98 -10.22
N VAL A 302 5.35 6.82 -10.84
CA VAL A 302 4.25 6.02 -11.40
C VAL A 302 4.42 4.54 -11.12
N ALA A 303 3.35 3.86 -10.73
CA ALA A 303 3.35 2.43 -10.44
C ALA A 303 2.29 1.70 -11.28
N GLY A 304 2.70 0.69 -12.04
CA GLY A 304 1.80 -0.25 -12.69
C GLY A 304 1.19 -1.23 -11.68
N VAL A 305 -0.08 -1.06 -11.31
CA VAL A 305 -0.69 -1.78 -10.20
C VAL A 305 -1.47 -3.03 -10.61
N HIS A 306 -2.01 -3.05 -11.83
CA HIS A 306 -2.85 -4.15 -12.33
C HIS A 306 -2.64 -4.35 -13.84
N THR A 307 -2.62 -5.60 -14.28
CA THR A 307 -2.55 -5.96 -15.70
C THR A 307 -3.83 -6.65 -16.10
N ASP A 308 -4.55 -6.07 -17.06
CA ASP A 308 -5.67 -6.73 -17.73
C ASP A 308 -5.17 -7.36 -19.03
N SER A 309 -5.24 -8.69 -19.13
CA SER A 309 -4.67 -9.43 -20.26
C SER A 309 -5.53 -9.27 -21.52
N PRO A 310 -4.97 -9.17 -22.73
CA PRO A 310 -5.77 -9.06 -23.96
C PRO A 310 -6.76 -10.23 -24.12
N SER A 311 -7.97 -9.94 -24.63
CA SER A 311 -9.00 -10.93 -24.95
C SER A 311 -9.38 -10.82 -26.43
N ALA A 312 -8.77 -11.67 -27.25
CA ALA A 312 -9.02 -11.71 -28.70
C ALA A 312 -10.49 -12.03 -29.04
N GLU A 313 -11.12 -12.92 -28.26
CA GLU A 313 -12.53 -13.31 -28.43
C GLU A 313 -13.51 -12.15 -28.24
N HIS A 314 -13.16 -11.20 -27.37
CA HIS A 314 -14.02 -10.06 -27.03
C HIS A 314 -13.53 -8.75 -27.68
N GLY A 315 -12.54 -8.83 -28.57
CA GLY A 315 -11.97 -7.67 -29.26
C GLY A 315 -11.26 -6.67 -28.33
N ASP A 316 -10.91 -7.08 -27.11
CA ASP A 316 -10.34 -6.21 -26.10
C ASP A 316 -8.82 -6.37 -26.05
N LYS A 317 -8.11 -5.25 -26.19
CA LYS A 317 -6.65 -5.21 -26.26
C LYS A 317 -5.97 -5.37 -24.90
N GLY A 318 -6.72 -5.36 -23.80
CA GLY A 318 -6.17 -5.31 -22.45
C GLY A 318 -5.46 -3.99 -22.16
N GLY A 319 -4.79 -3.92 -21.00
CA GLY A 319 -4.08 -2.72 -20.60
C GLY A 319 -3.41 -2.84 -19.24
N VAL A 320 -2.64 -1.81 -18.90
CA VAL A 320 -1.98 -1.68 -17.60
C VAL A 320 -2.56 -0.48 -16.86
N LEU A 321 -3.14 -0.74 -15.69
CA LEU A 321 -3.58 0.30 -14.77
C LEU A 321 -2.37 0.87 -14.04
N HIS A 322 -2.22 2.19 -14.14
CA HIS A 322 -1.17 2.96 -13.47
C HIS A 322 -1.78 3.89 -12.43
N PHE A 323 -1.15 3.94 -11.26
CA PHE A 323 -1.35 5.02 -10.30
C PHE A 323 -0.11 5.91 -10.30
N GLY A 324 -0.31 7.22 -10.28
CA GLY A 324 0.77 8.20 -10.30
C GLY A 324 0.64 9.24 -9.20
N VAL A 325 1.79 9.75 -8.75
CA VAL A 325 1.89 10.94 -7.90
C VAL A 325 2.68 12.00 -8.65
N GLY A 326 2.05 13.14 -8.90
CA GLY A 326 2.68 14.28 -9.57
C GLY A 326 3.31 15.27 -8.60
N ASN A 327 3.55 16.49 -9.09
CA ASN A 327 4.06 17.58 -8.25
C ASN A 327 3.09 17.91 -7.10
N PRO A 328 3.58 18.22 -5.89
CA PRO A 328 2.71 18.63 -4.79
C PRO A 328 1.95 19.91 -5.17
N LEU A 329 0.68 19.96 -4.79
CA LEU A 329 -0.16 21.14 -4.94
C LEU A 329 -0.16 21.93 -3.63
N MET A 330 -0.40 23.24 -3.71
CA MET A 330 -0.64 24.06 -2.52
C MET A 330 -2.13 24.12 -2.23
N ALA A 331 -2.55 23.69 -1.04
CA ALA A 331 -3.93 23.79 -0.58
C ALA A 331 -4.07 24.85 0.51
N PHE A 332 -5.24 25.49 0.56
CA PHE A 332 -5.62 26.44 1.60
C PHE A 332 -6.83 25.93 2.35
N PHE A 333 -6.82 26.01 3.68
CA PHE A 333 -7.94 25.61 4.52
C PHE A 333 -8.13 26.62 5.65
N VAL A 334 -9.39 26.92 5.95
CA VAL A 334 -9.76 27.84 7.02
C VAL A 334 -10.19 27.04 8.23
N VAL A 335 -9.58 27.30 9.38
CA VAL A 335 -9.92 26.70 10.66
C VAL A 335 -10.04 27.85 11.66
N ASN A 336 -11.19 27.99 12.31
CA ASN A 336 -11.44 29.08 13.27
C ASN A 336 -11.04 30.49 12.80
N LYS A 337 -11.43 30.84 11.56
CA LYS A 337 -11.12 32.13 10.90
C LYS A 337 -9.63 32.37 10.62
N VAL A 338 -8.78 31.38 10.81
CA VAL A 338 -7.36 31.40 10.41
C VAL A 338 -7.20 30.58 9.14
N MET A 339 -6.52 31.15 8.14
CA MET A 339 -6.17 30.44 6.92
C MET A 339 -4.81 29.77 7.08
N TYR A 340 -4.77 28.48 6.77
CA TYR A 340 -3.57 27.66 6.73
C TYR A 340 -3.28 27.29 5.28
N ALA A 341 -2.00 27.14 4.95
CA ALA A 341 -1.54 26.71 3.64
C ALA A 341 -0.53 25.57 3.79
N GLY A 342 -0.60 24.58 2.91
CA GLY A 342 0.35 23.47 2.94
C GLY A 342 0.29 22.57 1.70
N PRO A 343 1.32 21.74 1.50
CA PRO A 343 1.37 20.83 0.37
C PRO A 343 0.36 19.70 0.50
N VAL A 344 -0.22 19.30 -0.63
CA VAL A 344 -1.09 18.12 -0.76
C VAL A 344 -0.67 17.30 -1.98
N PHE A 345 -0.96 16.01 -1.95
CA PHE A 345 -0.69 15.11 -3.07
C PHE A 345 -1.44 15.54 -4.33
N SER A 346 -0.86 15.32 -5.51
CA SER A 346 -1.62 15.21 -6.77
C SER A 346 -1.59 13.76 -7.24
N SER A 347 -2.73 13.07 -7.17
CA SER A 347 -2.84 11.67 -7.57
C SER A 347 -3.46 11.52 -8.95
N TYR A 348 -3.01 10.50 -9.67
CA TYR A 348 -3.43 10.16 -11.03
C TYR A 348 -3.79 8.68 -11.12
N GLU A 349 -4.81 8.37 -11.91
CA GLU A 349 -5.26 7.00 -12.21
C GLU A 349 -5.57 6.94 -13.70
N PHE A 350 -4.88 6.07 -14.44
CA PHE A 350 -5.05 5.94 -15.89
C PHE A 350 -4.63 4.56 -16.40
N VAL A 351 -5.10 4.19 -17.59
CA VAL A 351 -4.77 2.91 -18.25
C VAL A 351 -3.97 3.20 -19.52
N THR A 352 -2.92 2.42 -19.75
CA THR A 352 -2.14 2.41 -20.99
C THR A 352 -2.30 1.07 -21.71
N PRO A 353 -1.94 0.99 -23.00
CA PRO A 353 -1.82 -0.29 -23.71
C PRO A 353 -0.96 -1.32 -22.96
N ILE A 354 -1.22 -2.61 -23.19
CA ILE A 354 -0.57 -3.74 -22.49
C ILE A 354 0.97 -3.73 -22.60
N ASP A 355 1.49 -3.21 -23.71
CA ASP A 355 2.90 -3.12 -24.07
C ASP A 355 3.57 -1.81 -23.61
N GLU A 356 2.81 -0.90 -23.01
CA GLU A 356 3.29 0.40 -22.53
C GLU A 356 3.19 0.47 -21.00
N ARG A 357 4.32 0.29 -20.32
CA ARG A 357 4.46 0.59 -18.88
C ARG A 357 5.31 1.83 -18.72
N LEU A 358 4.74 2.85 -18.10
CA LEU A 358 5.45 4.12 -17.95
C LEU A 358 6.54 4.01 -16.87
N THR A 359 7.69 4.58 -17.19
CA THR A 359 8.72 4.96 -16.22
C THR A 359 8.38 6.32 -15.60
N ASP A 360 8.99 6.66 -14.46
CA ASP A 360 8.80 7.96 -13.80
C ASP A 360 9.13 9.14 -14.72
N ASN A 361 10.16 9.00 -15.57
CA ASN A 361 10.55 10.05 -16.53
C ASN A 361 9.51 10.25 -17.63
N GLU A 362 8.93 9.16 -18.14
CA GLU A 362 7.85 9.22 -19.14
C GLU A 362 6.58 9.81 -18.53
N PHE A 363 6.22 9.38 -17.32
CA PHE A 363 5.09 9.94 -16.58
C PHE A 363 5.28 11.44 -16.31
N LYS A 364 6.46 11.84 -15.82
CA LYS A 364 6.81 13.26 -15.61
C LYS A 364 6.70 14.10 -16.88
N THR A 365 7.08 13.53 -18.03
CA THR A 365 6.98 14.20 -19.33
C THR A 365 5.52 14.36 -19.78
N LYS A 366 4.67 13.37 -19.51
CA LYS A 366 3.24 13.40 -19.87
C LYS A 366 2.38 14.20 -18.87
N LEU A 367 2.87 14.40 -17.64
CA LEU A 367 2.15 15.04 -16.53
C LEU A 367 1.41 16.34 -16.91
N PRO A 368 1.98 17.29 -17.69
CA PRO A 368 1.27 18.54 -18.04
C PRO A 368 0.00 18.34 -18.89
N THR A 369 -0.13 17.19 -19.55
CA THR A 369 -1.28 16.84 -20.40
C THR A 369 -2.26 15.89 -19.73
N MET A 370 -1.91 15.35 -18.56
CA MET A 370 -2.73 14.40 -17.83
C MET A 370 -3.78 15.10 -16.99
N GLN A 371 -4.96 14.50 -16.91
CA GLN A 371 -6.03 14.95 -16.03
C GLN A 371 -6.03 14.10 -14.76
N MET A 372 -6.15 14.77 -13.62
CA MET A 372 -6.40 14.11 -12.36
C MET A 372 -7.84 13.58 -12.34
N PRO A 373 -8.11 12.43 -11.72
CA PRO A 373 -9.47 11.91 -11.60
C PRO A 373 -10.33 12.85 -10.74
N ASP A 374 -11.64 12.86 -11.00
CA ASP A 374 -12.59 13.76 -10.32
C ASP A 374 -12.51 13.68 -8.80
N TRP A 375 -12.33 12.48 -8.25
CA TRP A 375 -12.20 12.27 -6.81
C TRP A 375 -10.98 12.98 -6.22
N ALA A 376 -9.89 13.10 -6.98
CA ALA A 376 -8.69 13.82 -6.57
C ALA A 376 -8.93 15.33 -6.70
N CYS A 377 -9.48 15.80 -7.81
CA CYS A 377 -9.80 17.22 -8.03
C CYS A 377 -10.74 17.79 -6.95
N GLN A 378 -11.76 17.02 -6.57
CA GLN A 378 -12.73 17.38 -5.52
C GLN A 378 -12.14 17.37 -4.11
N SER A 379 -10.88 16.96 -3.93
CA SER A 379 -10.19 16.96 -2.63
C SER A 379 -9.54 18.30 -2.28
N TYR A 380 -9.49 19.25 -3.23
CA TYR A 380 -8.86 20.57 -3.03
C TYR A 380 -9.83 21.75 -3.17
N LEU A 381 -11.02 21.49 -3.71
CA LEU A 381 -12.02 22.52 -3.98
C LEU A 381 -12.99 22.57 -2.79
N CYS A 382 -12.81 23.58 -1.94
CA CYS A 382 -13.76 23.96 -0.88
C CYS A 382 -14.83 24.91 -1.44
#